data_AF-A0A7Z0DJN7-F1
#
_entry.id   AF-A0A7Z0DJN7-F1
#
_cell.length_a   1.000
_cell.length_b   1.000
_cell.length_c   1.000
_cell.angle_alpha   90.00
_cell.angle_beta   90.00
_cell.angle_gamma   90.00
#
_symmetry.space_group_name_H-M   'P 1'
#
loop_
_entity.id
_entity.type
_entity.pdbx_description
1 polymer ?
#
loop_
_entity_poly.entity_id
_entity_poly.type
_entity_poly.pdbx_seq_one_letter_code
_entity_poly.pdbx_strand_id
1 'polypeptide(L)'
;MFGVGMIELALVVVVLLLVVMGCFALAARSRSSEITPTKEWRRVRQLRLLGIALGLLIAGLLMDHDAFGPLGDVVALLVPGYGVGTMIAPAGFGLGVLLGVAAGETIARAPRPSGPRTASLQPRSLTGYLPRGSSYAVGTGVALLAATLLLGTLTAQEDGSLGGMRAIGCQTEAFTQARGPYPGSYYAVPLAIMLGIVLLTALAAAAAVVRRPRGLAATDAGDDELRRRSMTVILAAVGVAVGASLTGIAGTAATGLLGLSEDCAPAWMPVVGWLLVPLVFLGFGLAAWSLARLFVNDSLTGADGTGGPSDRSVRERA
;
A
#
# COMPACT_ATOMS: atom_id res chain seq x y z
N MET A 1 0.55 38.48 -6.13
CA MET A 1 -0.50 37.43 -6.13
C MET A 1 -0.08 36.34 -5.15
N PHE A 2 -0.51 36.42 -3.87
CA PHE A 2 -0.15 35.43 -2.83
C PHE A 2 -1.35 35.02 -1.94
N GLY A 3 -2.58 35.43 -2.28
CA GLY A 3 -3.76 35.19 -1.43
C GLY A 3 -4.42 33.81 -1.60
N VAL A 4 -3.97 33.03 -2.58
CA VAL A 4 -4.64 31.80 -3.02
C VAL A 4 -4.12 30.56 -2.23
N GLY A 5 -2.92 30.63 -1.62
CA GLY A 5 -2.23 29.43 -1.10
C GLY A 5 -2.69 28.87 0.26
N MET A 6 -3.27 29.66 1.18
CA MET A 6 -3.59 29.16 2.54
C MET A 6 -4.98 28.50 2.61
N ILE A 7 -5.97 29.08 1.94
CA ILE A 7 -7.34 28.56 1.93
C ILE A 7 -7.42 27.26 1.13
N GLU A 8 -6.74 27.19 -0.01
CA GLU A 8 -6.67 25.97 -0.81
C GLU A 8 -5.92 24.85 -0.08
N LEU A 9 -4.78 25.15 0.56
CA LEU A 9 -4.06 24.18 1.39
C LEU A 9 -4.95 23.65 2.52
N ALA A 10 -5.64 24.55 3.23
CA ALA A 10 -6.57 24.15 4.29
C ALA A 10 -7.70 23.27 3.75
N LEU A 11 -8.27 23.60 2.59
CA LEU A 11 -9.34 22.82 1.95
C LEU A 11 -8.84 21.44 1.51
N VAL A 12 -7.65 21.35 0.92
CA VAL A 12 -7.00 20.07 0.57
C VAL A 12 -6.78 19.22 1.82
N VAL A 13 -6.27 19.80 2.91
CA VAL A 13 -6.06 19.10 4.19
C VAL A 13 -7.40 18.61 4.76
N VAL A 14 -8.44 19.44 4.75
CA VAL A 14 -9.78 19.05 5.23
C VAL A 14 -10.36 17.92 4.39
N VAL A 15 -10.26 17.98 3.06
CA VAL A 15 -10.72 16.91 2.17
C VAL A 15 -9.94 15.61 2.42
N LEU A 16 -8.61 15.67 2.58
CA LEU A 16 -7.81 14.51 2.94
C LEU A 16 -8.23 13.90 4.27
N LEU A 17 -8.43 14.72 5.31
CA LEU A 17 -8.92 14.27 6.61
C LEU A 17 -10.31 13.63 6.52
N LEU A 18 -11.24 14.22 5.76
CA LEU A 18 -12.58 13.66 5.52
C LEU A 18 -12.51 12.33 4.79
N VAL A 19 -11.63 12.18 3.79
CA VAL A 19 -11.40 10.92 3.08
C VAL A 19 -10.85 9.87 4.04
N VAL A 20 -9.83 10.20 4.85
CA VAL A 20 -9.31 9.26 5.87
C VAL A 20 -10.41 8.84 6.84
N MET A 21 -11.16 9.80 7.40
CA MET A 21 -12.23 9.52 8.35
C MET A 21 -13.35 8.68 7.72
N GLY A 22 -13.74 8.98 6.47
CA GLY A 22 -14.73 8.20 5.72
C GLY A 22 -14.25 6.77 5.45
N CYS A 23 -12.99 6.58 5.04
CA CYS A 23 -12.39 5.26 4.86
C CYS A 23 -12.34 4.47 6.17
N PHE A 24 -11.96 5.11 7.28
CA PHE A 24 -11.98 4.50 8.61
C PHE A 24 -13.39 4.15 9.06
N ALA A 25 -14.38 5.01 8.83
CA ALA A 25 -15.77 4.76 9.20
C ALA A 25 -16.38 3.59 8.39
N LEU A 26 -16.09 3.54 7.08
CA LEU A 26 -16.51 2.43 6.21
C LEU A 26 -15.81 1.12 6.59
N ALA A 27 -14.53 1.18 6.97
CA ALA A 27 -13.82 0.01 7.49
C ALA A 27 -14.43 -0.42 8.83
N ALA A 28 -14.58 0.49 9.80
CA ALA A 28 -15.09 0.20 11.14
C ALA A 28 -16.54 -0.32 11.15
N ARG A 29 -17.37 0.03 10.15
CA ARG A 29 -18.71 -0.53 9.98
C ARG A 29 -18.73 -2.03 9.65
N SER A 30 -17.61 -2.63 9.26
CA SER A 30 -17.53 -4.09 9.09
C SER A 30 -17.43 -4.78 10.46
N ARG A 31 -18.59 -4.93 11.12
CA ARG A 31 -18.95 -5.80 12.25
C ARG A 31 -17.80 -6.30 13.15
N SER A 32 -17.67 -5.68 14.32
CA SER A 32 -16.97 -6.25 15.46
C SER A 32 -17.83 -7.33 16.13
N SER A 33 -17.39 -8.59 16.11
CA SER A 33 -17.76 -9.52 17.19
C SER A 33 -16.79 -9.29 18.35
N GLU A 34 -17.25 -9.35 19.59
CA GLU A 34 -16.36 -9.34 20.76
C GLU A 34 -15.37 -10.50 20.67
N ILE A 35 -14.07 -10.19 20.72
CA ILE A 35 -12.98 -11.17 20.76
C ILE A 35 -12.29 -11.07 22.10
N THR A 36 -12.06 -12.22 22.73
CA THR A 36 -11.10 -12.38 23.82
C THR A 36 -9.66 -12.37 23.25
N PRO A 37 -8.85 -11.34 23.55
CA PRO A 37 -7.53 -11.19 22.94
C PRO A 37 -6.57 -12.30 23.41
N THR A 38 -6.23 -13.23 22.51
CA THR A 38 -5.22 -14.27 22.76
C THR A 38 -3.80 -13.68 22.69
N LYS A 39 -2.82 -14.39 23.27
CA LYS A 39 -1.39 -13.97 23.21
C LYS A 39 -0.86 -13.92 21.77
N GLU A 40 -1.36 -14.79 20.88
CA GLU A 40 -0.98 -14.83 19.47
C GLU A 40 -1.40 -13.56 18.74
N TRP A 41 -2.63 -13.10 18.99
CA TRP A 41 -3.16 -11.89 18.38
C TRP A 41 -2.33 -10.65 18.73
N ARG A 42 -1.89 -10.54 19.98
CA ARG A 42 -0.97 -9.46 20.41
C ARG A 42 0.34 -9.48 19.64
N ARG A 43 0.92 -10.65 19.36
CA ARG A 43 2.16 -10.77 18.58
C ARG A 43 1.96 -10.36 17.12
N VAL A 44 0.87 -10.80 16.48
CA VAL A 44 0.55 -10.40 15.10
C VAL A 44 0.40 -8.87 15.02
N ARG A 45 -0.33 -8.27 15.95
CA ARG A 45 -0.50 -6.81 16.01
C ARG A 45 0.83 -6.08 16.23
N GLN A 46 1.67 -6.57 17.14
CA GLN A 46 3.01 -6.02 17.37
C GLN A 46 3.86 -6.06 16.10
N LEU A 47 3.86 -7.18 15.36
CA LEU A 47 4.63 -7.30 14.11
C LEU A 47 4.12 -6.37 13.01
N ARG A 48 2.81 -6.11 12.93
CA ARG A 48 2.26 -5.11 12.01
C ARG A 48 2.70 -3.69 12.38
N LEU A 49 2.67 -3.35 13.68
CA LEU A 49 3.15 -2.05 14.17
C LEU A 49 4.66 -1.88 13.93
N LEU A 50 5.45 -2.94 14.17
CA LEU A 50 6.87 -2.96 13.84
C LEU A 50 7.11 -2.82 12.34
N GLY A 51 6.25 -3.42 11.49
CA GLY A 51 6.28 -3.22 10.04
C GLY A 51 6.03 -1.77 9.63
N ILE A 52 5.10 -1.08 10.28
CA ILE A 52 4.86 0.35 10.04
C ILE A 52 6.07 1.19 10.48
N ALA A 53 6.62 0.92 11.67
CA ALA A 53 7.81 1.61 12.14
C ALA A 53 9.01 1.37 11.20
N LEU A 54 9.20 0.12 10.75
CA LEU A 54 10.20 -0.25 9.75
C LEU A 54 9.97 0.46 8.42
N GLY A 55 8.72 0.54 7.96
CA GLY A 55 8.36 1.27 6.75
C GLY A 55 8.70 2.76 6.86
N LEU A 56 8.38 3.40 8.00
CA LEU A 56 8.72 4.80 8.25
C LEU A 56 10.24 5.00 8.26
N LEU A 57 10.98 4.08 8.88
CA LEU A 57 12.44 4.10 8.88
C LEU A 57 13.01 3.98 7.45
N ILE A 58 12.52 3.03 6.65
CA ILE A 58 12.94 2.85 5.25
C ILE A 58 12.62 4.12 4.44
N ALA A 59 11.42 4.68 4.59
CA ALA A 59 11.04 5.89 3.88
C ALA A 59 11.91 7.09 4.29
N GLY A 60 12.18 7.27 5.59
CA GLY A 60 13.08 8.32 6.08
C GLY A 60 14.49 8.17 5.54
N LEU A 61 15.04 6.95 5.58
CA LEU A 61 16.37 6.64 5.05
C LEU A 61 16.47 6.90 3.53
N LEU A 62 15.39 6.63 2.78
CA LEU A 62 15.35 6.92 1.35
C LEU A 62 15.23 8.43 1.08
N MET A 63 14.45 9.17 1.87
CA MET A 63 14.24 10.62 1.68
C MET A 63 15.47 11.44 2.06
N ASP A 64 16.14 11.07 3.15
CA ASP A 64 17.22 11.84 3.77
C ASP A 64 18.30 10.87 4.29
N HIS A 65 19.05 10.26 3.37
CA HIS A 65 20.06 9.27 3.73
C HIS A 65 21.20 9.89 4.55
N ASP A 66 21.53 11.16 4.32
CA ASP A 66 22.57 11.88 5.06
C ASP A 66 22.28 11.92 6.58
N ALA A 67 21.01 11.98 6.97
CA ALA A 67 20.60 11.95 8.37
C ALA A 67 20.90 10.62 9.11
N PHE A 68 21.24 9.55 8.40
CA PHE A 68 21.45 8.20 8.98
C PHE A 68 22.92 7.74 8.97
N GLY A 69 23.87 8.63 8.66
CA GLY A 69 25.30 8.35 8.74
C GLY A 69 25.72 7.13 7.91
N PRO A 70 26.44 6.13 8.47
CA PRO A 70 26.97 5.00 7.69
C PRO A 70 25.90 4.15 6.97
N LEU A 71 24.68 4.07 7.51
CA LEU A 71 23.58 3.39 6.84
C LEU A 71 23.08 4.18 5.62
N GLY A 72 23.15 5.51 5.72
CA GLY A 72 22.87 6.43 4.63
C GLY A 72 23.83 6.25 3.46
N ASP A 73 25.12 6.14 3.74
CA ASP A 73 26.17 5.94 2.72
C ASP A 73 25.90 4.70 1.85
N VAL A 74 25.44 3.60 2.45
CA VAL A 74 25.08 2.37 1.71
C VAL A 74 23.87 2.60 0.80
N VAL A 75 22.89 3.38 1.26
CA VAL A 75 21.71 3.72 0.45
C VAL A 75 22.08 4.68 -0.67
N ALA A 76 22.97 5.64 -0.43
CA ALA A 76 23.49 6.56 -1.44
C ALA A 76 24.19 5.84 -2.60
N LEU A 77 24.79 4.67 -2.36
CA LEU A 77 25.37 3.83 -3.40
C LEU A 77 24.33 3.14 -4.31
N LEU A 78 23.12 2.93 -3.79
CA LEU A 78 22.05 2.18 -4.47
C LEU A 78 20.99 3.09 -5.08
N VAL A 79 20.77 4.25 -4.47
CA VAL A 79 19.74 5.22 -4.85
C VAL A 79 20.44 6.41 -5.49
N PRO A 80 20.19 6.67 -6.79
CA PRO A 80 20.72 7.88 -7.41
C PRO A 80 20.31 9.14 -6.63
N GLY A 81 21.15 10.18 -6.68
CA GLY A 81 20.84 11.47 -6.04
C GLY A 81 19.60 12.15 -6.64
N TYR A 82 19.44 13.46 -6.38
CA TYR A 82 18.48 14.29 -7.10
C TYR A 82 16.99 13.94 -6.89
N GLY A 83 16.64 13.54 -5.66
CA GLY A 83 15.25 13.31 -5.26
C GLY A 83 14.67 11.97 -5.72
N VAL A 84 15.47 11.02 -6.22
CA VAL A 84 14.96 9.65 -6.46
C VAL A 84 14.46 9.03 -5.17
N GLY A 85 15.21 9.25 -4.08
CA GLY A 85 14.86 8.82 -2.74
C GLY A 85 13.44 9.19 -2.31
N THR A 86 13.04 10.45 -2.53
CA THR A 86 11.68 10.93 -2.20
C THR A 86 10.59 10.30 -3.07
N MET A 87 10.90 9.97 -4.33
CA MET A 87 9.96 9.31 -5.24
C MET A 87 9.75 7.83 -4.92
N ILE A 88 10.78 7.14 -4.40
CA ILE A 88 10.69 5.71 -4.04
C ILE A 88 10.31 5.47 -2.57
N ALA A 89 10.43 6.48 -1.71
CA ALA A 89 10.11 6.39 -0.29
C ALA A 89 8.69 5.84 0.01
N PRO A 90 7.62 6.23 -0.71
CA PRO A 90 6.29 5.65 -0.49
C PRO A 90 6.21 4.14 -0.74
N ALA A 91 6.91 3.64 -1.77
CA ALA A 91 7.01 2.21 -2.03
C ALA A 91 7.84 1.50 -0.96
N GLY A 92 8.92 2.13 -0.48
CA GLY A 92 9.72 1.68 0.67
C GLY A 92 8.93 1.56 1.96
N PHE A 93 8.10 2.57 2.27
CA PHE A 93 7.16 2.50 3.38
C PHE A 93 6.23 1.28 3.26
N GLY A 94 5.61 1.12 2.10
CA GLY A 94 4.73 -0.01 1.83
C GLY A 94 5.42 -1.38 1.94
N LEU A 95 6.70 -1.47 1.55
CA LEU A 95 7.50 -2.70 1.71
C LEU A 95 7.70 -3.04 3.19
N GLY A 96 8.08 -2.07 4.03
CA GLY A 96 8.23 -2.31 5.48
C GLY A 96 6.93 -2.79 6.13
N VAL A 97 5.80 -2.15 5.76
CA VAL A 97 4.46 -2.57 6.19
C VAL A 97 4.16 -4.01 5.77
N LEU A 98 4.42 -4.35 4.51
CA LEU A 98 4.20 -5.68 3.96
C LEU A 98 5.08 -6.75 4.64
N LEU A 99 6.34 -6.43 4.97
CA LEU A 99 7.22 -7.34 5.69
C LEU A 99 6.70 -7.64 7.10
N GLY A 100 6.23 -6.62 7.84
CA GLY A 100 5.60 -6.82 9.15
C GLY A 100 4.32 -7.65 9.07
N VAL A 101 3.50 -7.43 8.04
CA VAL A 101 2.32 -8.27 7.76
C VAL A 101 2.72 -9.70 7.44
N ALA A 102 3.68 -9.90 6.53
CA ALA A 102 4.15 -11.23 6.14
C ALA A 102 4.72 -11.99 7.34
N ALA A 103 5.55 -11.35 8.17
CA ALA A 103 6.07 -11.93 9.41
C ALA A 103 4.95 -12.26 10.40
N GLY A 104 3.97 -11.37 10.58
CA GLY A 104 2.81 -11.60 11.43
C GLY A 104 1.97 -12.80 10.98
N GLU A 105 1.74 -12.95 9.69
CA GLU A 105 0.92 -14.04 9.15
C GLU A 105 1.65 -15.39 9.07
N THR A 106 2.98 -15.39 8.91
CA THR A 106 3.77 -16.62 8.70
C THR A 106 4.51 -17.10 9.95
N ILE A 107 5.08 -16.21 10.75
CA ILE A 107 5.93 -16.55 11.91
C ILE A 107 5.12 -16.60 13.20
N ALA A 108 4.27 -15.60 13.44
CA ALA A 108 3.60 -15.46 14.75
C ALA A 108 2.49 -16.48 14.99
N ARG A 109 1.88 -17.00 13.91
CA ARG A 109 0.86 -18.04 14.01
C ARG A 109 1.55 -19.40 14.12
N ALA A 110 1.77 -19.85 15.35
CA ALA A 110 2.61 -21.01 15.69
C ALA A 110 2.19 -22.32 14.96
N PRO A 111 3.11 -23.29 14.81
CA PRO A 111 2.82 -24.63 14.32
C PRO A 111 1.88 -25.40 15.26
N ARG A 112 0.95 -26.19 14.69
CA ARG A 112 0.00 -27.03 15.46
C ARG A 112 0.76 -28.11 16.26
N PRO A 113 0.28 -28.51 17.46
CA PRO A 113 0.80 -29.66 18.19
C PRO A 113 0.76 -30.96 17.36
N SER A 114 1.70 -31.86 17.64
CA SER A 114 1.85 -33.16 16.98
C SER A 114 0.57 -34.01 17.09
N GLY A 115 0.03 -34.45 15.95
CA GLY A 115 -1.13 -35.33 15.86
C GLY A 115 -1.31 -35.90 14.45
N PRO A 116 -2.23 -36.88 14.26
CA PRO A 116 -2.47 -37.51 12.97
C PRO A 116 -2.85 -36.48 11.90
N ARG A 117 -2.16 -36.54 10.75
CA ARG A 117 -2.30 -35.59 9.65
C ARG A 117 -3.19 -36.17 8.56
N THR A 118 -4.37 -35.60 8.35
CA THR A 118 -5.20 -35.89 7.18
C THR A 118 -4.84 -34.92 6.06
N ALA A 119 -4.39 -35.45 4.91
CA ALA A 119 -4.13 -34.63 3.73
C ALA A 119 -5.41 -34.51 2.89
N SER A 120 -5.97 -33.30 2.78
CA SER A 120 -7.01 -33.02 1.79
C SER A 120 -6.37 -32.94 0.39
N LEU A 121 -6.92 -33.68 -0.58
CA LEU A 121 -6.48 -33.69 -1.98
C LEU A 121 -7.08 -32.56 -2.83
N GLN A 122 -7.80 -31.60 -2.23
CA GLN A 122 -8.36 -30.49 -3.01
C GLN A 122 -7.25 -29.56 -3.55
N PRO A 123 -7.22 -29.30 -4.87
CA PRO A 123 -6.30 -28.31 -5.45
C PRO A 123 -6.51 -26.93 -4.83
N ARG A 124 -5.43 -26.30 -4.37
CA ARG A 124 -5.47 -24.96 -3.78
C ARG A 124 -4.97 -23.94 -4.79
N SER A 125 -5.83 -23.02 -5.22
CA SER A 125 -5.45 -21.89 -6.07
C SER A 125 -5.32 -20.61 -5.24
N LEU A 126 -4.32 -19.78 -5.55
CA LEU A 126 -4.17 -18.45 -4.92
C LEU A 126 -5.39 -17.57 -5.19
N THR A 127 -5.96 -17.69 -6.38
CA THR A 127 -7.11 -16.90 -6.84
C THR A 127 -8.40 -17.23 -6.09
N GLY A 128 -8.54 -18.44 -5.55
CA GLY A 128 -9.69 -18.83 -4.72
C GLY A 128 -9.77 -18.10 -3.37
N TYR A 129 -8.65 -17.53 -2.90
CA TYR A 129 -8.56 -16.85 -1.60
C TYR A 129 -8.47 -15.32 -1.71
N LEU A 130 -8.41 -14.76 -2.92
CA LEU A 130 -8.29 -13.31 -3.13
C LEU A 130 -9.65 -12.60 -2.94
N PRO A 131 -9.74 -11.57 -2.08
CA PRO A 131 -10.96 -10.78 -1.92
C PRO A 131 -11.19 -9.88 -3.15
N ARG A 132 -12.09 -10.30 -4.04
CA ARG A 132 -12.37 -9.65 -5.34
C ARG A 132 -12.43 -8.12 -5.27
N GLY A 133 -13.18 -7.56 -4.32
CA GLY A 133 -13.32 -6.10 -4.18
C GLY A 133 -12.00 -5.38 -3.92
N SER A 134 -11.19 -5.85 -2.97
CA SER A 134 -9.86 -5.29 -2.72
C SER A 134 -8.89 -5.56 -3.87
N SER A 135 -9.02 -6.71 -4.55
CA SER A 135 -8.19 -7.04 -5.70
C SER A 135 -8.43 -6.10 -6.87
N TYR A 136 -9.70 -5.76 -7.15
CA TYR A 136 -10.03 -4.75 -8.15
C TYR A 136 -9.51 -3.37 -7.74
N ALA A 137 -9.73 -2.93 -6.50
CA ALA A 137 -9.27 -1.61 -6.05
C ALA A 137 -7.75 -1.44 -6.16
N VAL A 138 -6.97 -2.42 -5.67
CA VAL A 138 -5.50 -2.39 -5.76
C VAL A 138 -5.04 -2.53 -7.21
N GLY A 139 -5.67 -3.42 -8.00
CA GLY A 139 -5.35 -3.61 -9.42
C GLY A 139 -5.58 -2.33 -10.25
N THR A 140 -6.68 -1.63 -10.01
CA THR A 140 -6.95 -0.31 -10.61
C THR A 140 -5.90 0.71 -10.19
N GLY A 141 -5.52 0.75 -8.90
CA GLY A 141 -4.44 1.61 -8.42
C GLY A 141 -3.09 1.35 -9.12
N VAL A 142 -2.74 0.08 -9.32
CA VAL A 142 -1.53 -0.31 -10.07
C VAL A 142 -1.61 0.15 -11.53
N ALA A 143 -2.74 -0.03 -12.19
CA ALA A 143 -2.93 0.38 -13.58
C ALA A 143 -2.81 1.91 -13.74
N LEU A 144 -3.43 2.67 -12.84
CA LEU A 144 -3.35 4.14 -12.84
C LEU A 144 -1.93 4.65 -12.55
N LEU A 145 -1.23 4.02 -11.61
CA LEU A 145 0.18 4.33 -11.33
C LEU A 145 1.06 4.05 -12.54
N ALA A 146 0.91 2.89 -13.18
CA ALA A 146 1.64 2.54 -14.39
C ALA A 146 1.35 3.52 -15.54
N ALA A 147 0.09 3.90 -15.75
CA ALA A 147 -0.30 4.89 -16.75
C ALA A 147 0.33 6.27 -16.48
N THR A 148 0.36 6.70 -15.21
CA THR A 148 0.97 7.99 -14.82
C THR A 148 2.48 7.97 -15.04
N LEU A 149 3.16 6.87 -14.69
CA LEU A 149 4.59 6.70 -14.94
C LEU A 149 4.92 6.64 -16.43
N LEU A 150 4.10 5.97 -17.22
CA LEU A 150 4.25 5.92 -18.68
C LEU A 150 4.08 7.31 -19.29
N LEU A 151 3.03 8.03 -18.91
CA LEU A 151 2.81 9.42 -19.35
C LEU A 151 4.01 10.30 -18.99
N GLY A 152 4.46 10.26 -17.74
CA GLY A 152 5.61 11.03 -17.29
C GLY A 152 6.89 10.65 -18.04
N THR A 153 7.09 9.37 -18.34
CA THR A 153 8.23 8.89 -19.14
C THR A 153 8.18 9.38 -20.59
N LEU A 154 7.00 9.39 -21.22
CA LEU A 154 6.82 9.83 -22.60
C LEU A 154 6.89 11.35 -22.78
N THR A 155 6.59 12.11 -21.73
CA THR A 155 6.53 13.58 -21.77
C THR A 155 7.73 14.27 -21.10
N ALA A 156 8.52 13.54 -20.31
CA ALA A 156 9.72 14.05 -19.70
C ALA A 156 10.81 14.38 -20.72
N GLN A 157 11.46 15.51 -20.53
CA GLN A 157 12.66 15.93 -21.24
C GLN A 157 13.87 15.83 -20.30
N GLU A 158 15.07 15.74 -20.89
CA GLU A 158 16.31 15.82 -20.13
C GLU A 158 16.55 17.24 -19.65
N ASP A 159 16.78 17.38 -18.35
CA ASP A 159 17.31 18.61 -17.80
C ASP A 159 18.82 18.65 -18.03
N GLY A 160 19.23 19.39 -19.07
CA GLY A 160 20.63 19.54 -19.46
C GLY A 160 21.50 20.23 -18.41
N SER A 161 20.89 20.91 -17.41
CA SER A 161 21.62 21.62 -16.36
C SER A 161 21.98 20.75 -15.15
N LEU A 162 21.28 19.62 -14.97
CA LEU A 162 21.35 18.81 -13.75
C LEU A 162 21.66 17.33 -14.01
N GLY A 163 22.40 17.02 -15.09
CA GLY A 163 23.04 15.72 -15.27
C GLY A 163 22.08 14.54 -15.48
N GLY A 164 21.00 14.74 -16.24
CA GLY A 164 20.08 13.66 -16.65
C GLY A 164 18.80 13.53 -15.81
N MET A 165 18.56 14.46 -14.89
CA MET A 165 17.25 14.66 -14.27
C MET A 165 16.17 14.84 -15.34
N ARG A 166 14.92 14.58 -14.94
CA ARG A 166 13.77 14.70 -15.82
C ARG A 166 12.92 15.90 -15.40
N ALA A 167 12.67 16.76 -16.36
CA ALA A 167 11.80 17.92 -16.23
C ALA A 167 10.73 17.89 -17.32
N ILE A 168 9.64 18.61 -17.11
CA ILE A 168 8.72 18.97 -18.18
C ILE A 168 8.97 20.42 -18.56
N GLY A 169 9.12 20.68 -19.85
CA GLY A 169 9.49 21.99 -20.33
C GLY A 169 8.81 22.36 -21.64
N CYS A 170 8.90 23.64 -21.93
CA CYS A 170 8.44 24.25 -23.17
C CYS A 170 9.46 25.32 -23.59
N GLN A 171 9.64 25.45 -24.90
CA GLN A 171 10.55 26.40 -25.50
C GLN A 171 9.79 27.21 -26.55
N THR A 172 9.84 28.52 -26.41
CA THR A 172 9.32 29.49 -27.37
C THR A 172 10.48 30.35 -27.89
N GLU A 173 10.24 31.20 -28.88
CA GLU A 173 11.25 32.17 -29.34
C GLU A 173 11.65 33.17 -28.25
N ALA A 174 10.73 33.49 -27.33
CA ALA A 174 10.92 34.52 -26.31
C ALA A 174 11.52 33.97 -25.00
N PHE A 175 11.24 32.73 -24.64
CA PHE A 175 11.73 32.13 -23.38
C PHE A 175 11.61 30.59 -23.34
N THR A 176 12.42 29.99 -22.47
CA THR A 176 12.42 28.56 -22.14
C THR A 176 12.00 28.40 -20.68
N GLN A 177 11.04 27.50 -20.42
CA GLN A 177 10.64 27.13 -19.06
C GLN A 177 10.76 25.62 -18.87
N ALA A 178 11.20 25.21 -17.69
CA ALA A 178 11.27 23.81 -17.27
C ALA A 178 10.86 23.68 -15.80
N ARG A 179 10.19 22.57 -15.48
CA ARG A 179 9.77 22.21 -14.12
C ARG A 179 10.22 20.78 -13.82
N GLY A 180 11.06 20.65 -12.80
CA GLY A 180 11.49 19.38 -12.24
C GLY A 180 11.34 19.37 -10.71
N PRO A 181 11.34 18.19 -10.06
CA PRO A 181 11.41 16.87 -10.67
C PRO A 181 10.09 16.52 -11.36
N TYR A 182 10.15 15.92 -12.55
CA TYR A 182 8.97 15.40 -13.27
C TYR A 182 9.13 13.88 -13.44
N PRO A 183 8.08 13.06 -13.23
CA PRO A 183 8.22 11.60 -13.12
C PRO A 183 8.47 10.90 -14.47
N GLY A 184 9.65 11.15 -15.05
CA GLY A 184 10.19 10.46 -16.22
C GLY A 184 10.93 9.17 -15.88
N SER A 185 11.57 8.56 -16.88
CA SER A 185 12.28 7.27 -16.75
C SER A 185 13.30 7.24 -15.60
N TYR A 186 14.00 8.35 -15.36
CA TYR A 186 14.97 8.50 -14.26
C TYR A 186 14.38 8.17 -12.87
N TYR A 187 13.12 8.56 -12.63
CA TYR A 187 12.40 8.27 -11.39
C TYR A 187 11.51 7.03 -11.49
N ALA A 188 10.95 6.78 -12.68
CA ALA A 188 10.00 5.70 -12.90
C ALA A 188 10.66 4.31 -12.82
N VAL A 189 11.89 4.15 -13.33
CA VAL A 189 12.58 2.85 -13.31
C VAL A 189 12.91 2.39 -11.88
N PRO A 190 13.56 3.20 -11.02
CA PRO A 190 13.79 2.81 -9.62
C PRO A 190 12.49 2.51 -8.86
N LEU A 191 11.44 3.32 -9.08
CA LEU A 191 10.14 3.09 -8.46
C LEU A 191 9.51 1.77 -8.94
N ALA A 192 9.58 1.47 -10.24
CA ALA A 192 9.06 0.22 -10.80
C ALA A 192 9.80 -1.00 -10.23
N ILE A 193 11.13 -0.92 -10.07
CA ILE A 193 11.93 -1.98 -9.41
C ILE A 193 11.45 -2.18 -7.97
N MET A 194 11.30 -1.09 -7.21
CA MET A 194 10.86 -1.16 -5.81
C MET A 194 9.45 -1.76 -5.67
N LEU A 195 8.51 -1.36 -6.54
CA LEU A 195 7.18 -1.95 -6.60
C LEU A 195 7.21 -3.41 -7.04
N GLY A 196 8.12 -3.79 -7.94
CA GLY A 196 8.39 -5.18 -8.30
C GLY A 196 8.78 -6.02 -7.08
N ILE A 197 9.68 -5.49 -6.23
CA ILE A 197 10.08 -6.13 -4.97
C ILE A 197 8.86 -6.30 -4.05
N VAL A 198 8.04 -5.25 -3.87
CA VAL A 198 6.78 -5.32 -3.10
C VAL A 198 5.87 -6.44 -3.60
N LEU A 199 5.65 -6.53 -4.93
CA LEU A 199 4.80 -7.56 -5.52
C LEU A 199 5.36 -8.97 -5.34
N LEU A 200 6.68 -9.15 -5.49
CA LEU A 200 7.34 -10.43 -5.27
C LEU A 200 7.26 -10.87 -3.81
N THR A 201 7.48 -9.95 -2.86
CA THR A 201 7.31 -10.21 -1.42
C THR A 201 5.86 -10.59 -1.10
N ALA A 202 4.88 -9.90 -1.69
CA ALA A 202 3.47 -10.18 -1.48
C ALA A 202 3.09 -11.56 -2.04
N LEU A 203 3.61 -11.93 -3.22
CA LEU A 203 3.40 -13.25 -3.81
C LEU A 203 4.02 -14.36 -2.96
N ALA A 204 5.23 -14.16 -2.44
CA ALA A 204 5.88 -15.10 -1.53
C ALA A 204 5.09 -15.29 -0.23
N ALA A 205 4.62 -14.19 0.38
CA ALA A 205 3.77 -14.23 1.57
C ALA A 205 2.44 -14.95 1.30
N ALA A 206 1.78 -14.65 0.18
CA ALA A 206 0.54 -15.31 -0.25
C ALA A 206 0.75 -16.81 -0.47
N ALA A 207 1.83 -17.20 -1.13
CA ALA A 207 2.19 -18.60 -1.34
C ALA A 207 2.43 -19.33 -0.01
N ALA A 208 3.13 -18.70 0.94
CA ALA A 208 3.36 -19.25 2.28
C ALA A 208 2.03 -19.46 3.04
N VAL A 209 1.11 -18.49 2.96
CA VAL A 209 -0.23 -18.58 3.58
C VAL A 209 -1.05 -19.74 2.99
N VAL A 210 -1.07 -19.90 1.66
CA VAL A 210 -1.88 -20.95 1.01
C VAL A 210 -1.29 -22.34 1.21
N ARG A 211 0.05 -22.46 1.23
CA ARG A 211 0.76 -23.71 1.49
C ARG A 211 0.71 -24.14 2.96
N ARG A 212 0.28 -23.27 3.86
CA ARG A 212 0.18 -23.58 5.29
C ARG A 212 -0.68 -24.84 5.52
N PRO A 213 -0.19 -25.80 6.34
CA PRO A 213 -0.97 -26.98 6.74
C PRO A 213 -2.32 -26.60 7.36
N ARG A 214 -3.32 -27.47 7.19
CA ARG A 214 -4.62 -27.36 7.88
C ARG A 214 -4.49 -27.75 9.35
N GLY A 215 -5.50 -27.39 10.13
CA GLY A 215 -5.54 -27.55 11.57
C GLY A 215 -5.08 -26.28 12.28
N LEU A 216 -5.75 -25.16 12.08
CA LEU A 216 -5.70 -24.04 13.03
C LEU A 216 -7.08 -23.77 13.58
N ALA A 217 -8.08 -23.83 12.71
CA ALA A 217 -9.47 -23.91 13.08
C ALA A 217 -9.87 -25.35 13.45
N ALA A 218 -11.04 -25.48 14.08
CA ALA A 218 -11.67 -26.77 14.36
C ALA A 218 -12.18 -27.46 13.09
N THR A 219 -12.41 -26.69 12.01
CA THR A 219 -12.96 -27.16 10.75
C THR A 219 -12.13 -26.67 9.56
N ASP A 220 -12.15 -27.43 8.45
CA ASP A 220 -11.46 -27.06 7.20
C ASP A 220 -11.96 -25.71 6.64
N ALA A 221 -13.26 -25.45 6.75
CA ALA A 221 -13.87 -24.18 6.35
C ALA A 221 -13.32 -23.00 7.16
N GLY A 222 -13.05 -23.19 8.46
CA GLY A 222 -12.42 -22.18 9.29
C GLY A 222 -10.99 -21.87 8.87
N ASP A 223 -10.21 -22.87 8.45
CA ASP A 223 -8.86 -22.64 7.94
C ASP A 223 -8.86 -21.87 6.61
N ASP A 224 -9.80 -22.17 5.72
CA ASP A 224 -9.96 -21.44 4.46
C ASP A 224 -10.37 -19.98 4.70
N GLU A 225 -11.16 -19.71 5.74
CA GLU A 225 -11.47 -18.35 6.17
C GLU A 225 -10.24 -17.62 6.73
N LEU A 226 -9.41 -18.30 7.53
CA LEU A 226 -8.15 -17.73 8.00
C LEU A 226 -7.21 -17.38 6.84
N ARG A 227 -7.15 -18.21 5.79
CA ARG A 227 -6.36 -17.92 4.58
C ARG A 227 -6.91 -16.71 3.82
N ARG A 228 -8.22 -16.61 3.60
CA ARG A 228 -8.86 -15.43 2.97
C ARG A 228 -8.55 -14.14 3.75
N ARG A 229 -8.58 -14.21 5.08
CA ARG A 229 -8.22 -13.08 5.93
C ARG A 229 -6.76 -12.68 5.76
N SER A 230 -5.82 -13.62 5.84
CA SER A 230 -4.39 -13.33 5.63
C SER A 230 -4.13 -12.74 4.23
N MET A 231 -4.78 -13.26 3.18
CA MET A 231 -4.71 -12.69 1.83
C MET A 231 -5.25 -11.25 1.76
N THR A 232 -6.32 -10.96 2.51
CA THR A 232 -6.88 -9.60 2.59
C THR A 232 -5.89 -8.62 3.21
N VAL A 233 -5.20 -9.02 4.29
CA VAL A 233 -4.20 -8.16 4.96
C VAL A 233 -2.95 -7.97 4.10
N ILE A 234 -2.47 -9.02 3.41
CA ILE A 234 -1.36 -8.92 2.46
C ILE A 234 -1.70 -7.94 1.34
N LEU A 235 -2.89 -8.09 0.74
CA LEU A 235 -3.33 -7.22 -0.34
C LEU A 235 -3.55 -5.78 0.12
N ALA A 236 -4.01 -5.58 1.36
CA ALA A 236 -4.09 -4.27 1.96
C ALA A 236 -2.70 -3.62 2.07
N ALA A 237 -1.67 -4.34 2.53
CA ALA A 237 -0.30 -3.82 2.57
C ALA A 237 0.24 -3.45 1.16
N VAL A 238 -0.06 -4.24 0.13
CA VAL A 238 0.23 -3.86 -1.27
C VAL A 238 -0.49 -2.57 -1.66
N GLY A 239 -1.77 -2.43 -1.29
CA GLY A 239 -2.54 -1.22 -1.54
C GLY A 239 -1.95 0.03 -0.87
N VAL A 240 -1.32 -0.11 0.31
CA VAL A 240 -0.57 1.00 0.95
C VAL A 240 0.60 1.44 0.06
N ALA A 241 1.43 0.50 -0.41
CA ALA A 241 2.58 0.81 -1.26
C ALA A 241 2.16 1.50 -2.57
N VAL A 242 1.13 0.96 -3.23
CA VAL A 242 0.61 1.45 -4.51
C VAL A 242 -0.06 2.81 -4.35
N GLY A 243 -0.97 2.95 -3.37
CA GLY A 243 -1.70 4.19 -3.14
C GLY A 243 -0.78 5.35 -2.75
N ALA A 244 0.19 5.10 -1.87
CA ALA A 244 1.15 6.12 -1.44
C ALA A 244 2.05 6.56 -2.61
N SER A 245 2.53 5.62 -3.42
CA SER A 245 3.33 5.91 -4.63
C SER A 245 2.52 6.69 -5.67
N LEU A 246 1.26 6.29 -5.91
CA LEU A 246 0.35 7.01 -6.80
C LEU A 246 0.12 8.46 -6.36
N THR A 247 -0.03 8.68 -5.05
CA THR A 247 -0.18 10.01 -4.47
C THR A 247 1.02 10.91 -4.81
N GLY A 248 2.23 10.42 -4.54
CA GLY A 248 3.47 11.18 -4.78
C GLY A 248 3.72 11.46 -6.26
N ILE A 249 3.57 10.44 -7.11
CA ILE A 249 3.85 10.55 -8.55
C ILE A 249 2.80 11.44 -9.24
N ALA A 250 1.51 11.23 -8.98
CA ALA A 250 0.46 12.07 -9.56
C ALA A 250 0.58 13.53 -9.10
N GLY A 251 0.91 13.77 -7.83
CA GLY A 251 1.06 15.12 -7.29
C GLY A 251 2.25 15.86 -7.89
N THR A 252 3.37 15.16 -8.05
CA THR A 252 4.57 15.70 -8.70
C THR A 252 4.31 16.03 -10.17
N ALA A 253 3.69 15.10 -10.92
CA ALA A 253 3.34 15.33 -12.31
C ALA A 253 2.33 16.48 -12.48
N ALA A 254 1.30 16.55 -11.64
CA ALA A 254 0.31 17.62 -11.66
C ALA A 254 0.96 18.99 -11.42
N THR A 255 1.84 19.08 -10.42
CA THR A 255 2.55 20.32 -10.09
C THR A 255 3.48 20.75 -11.24
N GLY A 256 4.15 19.81 -11.90
CA GLY A 256 4.98 20.10 -13.07
C GLY A 256 4.17 20.64 -14.24
N LEU A 257 3.05 20.00 -14.58
CA LEU A 257 2.18 20.37 -15.70
C LEU A 257 1.46 21.71 -15.47
N LEU A 258 0.95 21.94 -14.26
CA LEU A 258 0.22 23.17 -13.91
C LEU A 258 1.16 24.34 -13.56
N GLY A 259 2.45 24.08 -13.39
CA GLY A 259 3.45 25.09 -13.03
C GLY A 259 4.06 25.86 -14.22
N LEU A 260 3.72 25.49 -15.46
CA LEU A 260 4.16 26.17 -16.67
C LEU A 260 3.23 27.34 -17.01
N SER A 261 3.77 28.41 -17.59
CA SER A 261 2.97 29.57 -18.04
C SER A 261 2.05 29.24 -19.22
N GLU A 262 0.89 29.89 -19.29
CA GLU A 262 -0.11 29.69 -20.36
C GLU A 262 0.45 29.97 -21.76
N ASP A 263 1.34 30.95 -21.88
CA ASP A 263 1.99 31.32 -23.14
C ASP A 263 2.98 30.25 -23.66
N CYS A 264 3.31 29.26 -22.83
CA CYS A 264 4.35 28.26 -23.09
C CYS A 264 3.81 26.83 -23.08
N ALA A 265 2.85 26.54 -22.20
CA ALA A 265 2.26 25.22 -22.07
C ALA A 265 1.31 24.90 -23.24
N PRO A 266 1.51 23.80 -23.99
CA PRO A 266 0.51 23.30 -24.93
C PRO A 266 -0.85 23.08 -24.25
N ALA A 267 -1.93 23.31 -24.98
CA ALA A 267 -3.30 23.28 -24.44
C ALA A 267 -3.70 21.98 -23.71
N TRP A 268 -3.05 20.85 -24.01
CA TRP A 268 -3.33 19.57 -23.33
C TRP A 268 -2.72 19.47 -21.93
N MET A 269 -1.60 20.16 -21.65
CA MET A 269 -0.88 20.06 -20.37
C MET A 269 -1.72 20.45 -19.16
N PRO A 270 -2.41 21.62 -19.13
CA PRO A 270 -3.22 21.99 -17.98
C PRO A 270 -4.41 21.04 -17.80
N VAL A 271 -5.01 20.53 -18.88
CA VAL A 271 -6.10 19.54 -18.81
C VAL A 271 -5.63 18.28 -18.11
N VAL A 272 -4.47 17.74 -18.52
CA VAL A 272 -3.89 16.54 -17.91
C VAL A 272 -3.46 16.81 -16.46
N GLY A 273 -2.87 17.97 -16.18
CA GLY A 273 -2.50 18.39 -14.83
C GLY A 273 -3.71 18.38 -13.88
N TRP A 274 -4.84 18.95 -14.30
CA TRP A 274 -6.09 18.92 -13.53
C TRP A 274 -6.69 17.52 -13.38
N LEU A 275 -6.53 16.62 -14.36
CA LEU A 275 -6.95 15.22 -14.23
C LEU A 275 -6.10 14.41 -13.24
N LEU A 276 -4.84 14.80 -13.02
CA LEU A 276 -3.96 14.15 -12.04
C LEU A 276 -4.24 14.57 -10.59
N VAL A 277 -4.79 15.76 -10.37
CA VAL A 277 -5.19 16.23 -9.02
C VAL A 277 -6.15 15.25 -8.31
N PRO A 278 -7.31 14.83 -8.87
CA PRO A 278 -8.17 13.85 -8.22
C PRO A 278 -7.48 12.50 -8.01
N LEU A 279 -6.50 12.15 -8.84
CA LEU A 279 -5.73 10.92 -8.71
C LEU A 279 -4.83 10.92 -7.46
N VAL A 280 -4.34 12.09 -7.03
CA VAL A 280 -3.63 12.26 -5.74
C VAL A 280 -4.53 11.84 -4.59
N PHE A 281 -5.76 12.36 -4.55
CA PHE A 281 -6.73 12.03 -3.50
C PHE A 281 -7.16 10.57 -3.54
N LEU A 282 -7.32 10.01 -4.75
CA LEU A 282 -7.65 8.59 -4.91
C LEU A 282 -6.52 7.68 -4.42
N GLY A 283 -5.26 8.00 -4.76
CA GLY A 283 -4.09 7.29 -4.26
C GLY A 283 -3.99 7.33 -2.73
N PHE A 284 -4.20 8.52 -2.16
CA PHE A 284 -4.16 8.71 -0.72
C PHE A 284 -5.30 7.96 -0.01
N GLY A 285 -6.52 8.05 -0.55
CA GLY A 285 -7.69 7.33 -0.06
C GLY A 285 -7.48 5.81 -0.12
N LEU A 286 -6.90 5.29 -1.20
CA LEU A 286 -6.53 3.88 -1.31
C LEU A 286 -5.52 3.48 -0.22
N ALA A 287 -4.45 4.26 -0.03
CA ALA A 287 -3.45 3.99 0.99
C ALA A 287 -4.03 4.01 2.41
N ALA A 288 -4.83 5.04 2.74
CA ALA A 288 -5.48 5.19 4.03
C ALA A 288 -6.49 4.06 4.31
N TRP A 289 -7.33 3.73 3.33
CA TRP A 289 -8.28 2.61 3.42
C TRP A 289 -7.58 1.27 3.62
N SER A 290 -6.52 1.03 2.84
CA SER A 290 -5.70 -0.17 2.97
C SER A 290 -5.01 -0.26 4.33
N LEU A 291 -4.44 0.84 4.82
CA LEU A 291 -3.82 0.90 6.14
C LEU A 291 -4.85 0.64 7.26
N ALA A 292 -6.04 1.22 7.16
CA ALA A 292 -7.13 0.97 8.10
C ALA A 292 -7.53 -0.52 8.13
N ARG A 293 -7.58 -1.18 6.97
CA ARG A 293 -7.88 -2.62 6.88
C ARG A 293 -6.84 -3.52 7.56
N LEU A 294 -5.59 -3.06 7.76
CA LEU A 294 -4.59 -3.81 8.53
C LEU A 294 -4.95 -3.93 10.01
N PHE A 295 -5.80 -3.04 10.52
CA PHE A 295 -6.20 -3.00 11.93
C PHE A 295 -7.65 -3.41 12.15
N VAL A 296 -8.54 -3.12 11.21
CA VAL A 296 -9.97 -3.44 11.36
C VAL A 296 -10.27 -4.92 11.12
N ASN A 297 -9.53 -5.60 10.23
CA ASN A 297 -9.72 -7.03 9.97
C ASN A 297 -9.31 -7.94 11.15
N ASP A 298 -9.03 -7.37 12.32
CA ASP A 298 -8.65 -8.11 13.50
C ASP A 298 -9.79 -8.65 14.35
N SER A 299 -11.04 -8.27 14.06
CA SER A 299 -12.20 -8.44 14.95
C SER A 299 -13.11 -9.67 14.73
N LEU A 300 -12.71 -10.70 13.97
CA LEU A 300 -13.54 -11.92 13.83
C LEU A 300 -12.79 -13.24 14.13
N THR A 301 -13.02 -13.78 15.33
CA THR A 301 -13.12 -15.22 15.68
C THR A 301 -13.58 -15.34 17.13
N GLY A 302 -14.88 -15.15 17.35
CA GLY A 302 -15.62 -15.81 18.42
C GLY A 302 -16.65 -16.70 17.76
N ALA A 303 -16.21 -17.75 17.05
CA ALA A 303 -17.13 -18.82 16.73
C ALA A 303 -17.43 -19.51 18.06
N ASP A 304 -18.60 -19.16 18.60
CA ASP A 304 -19.20 -19.71 19.80
C ASP A 304 -18.90 -21.21 19.93
N GLY A 305 -17.92 -21.51 20.78
CA GLY A 305 -17.73 -22.83 21.38
C GLY A 305 -18.82 -23.17 22.41
N THR A 306 -19.96 -22.47 22.40
CA THR A 306 -21.08 -22.71 23.31
C THR A 306 -22.27 -23.37 22.63
N GLY A 307 -22.15 -23.73 21.35
CA GLY A 307 -22.96 -24.78 20.73
C GLY A 307 -22.59 -26.18 21.25
N GLY A 308 -22.32 -26.31 22.55
CA GLY A 308 -22.37 -27.61 23.21
C GLY A 308 -23.80 -28.14 23.02
N PRO A 309 -23.97 -29.41 22.63
CA PRO A 309 -25.30 -29.99 22.53
C PRO A 309 -25.98 -29.79 23.88
N SER A 310 -27.11 -29.08 23.87
CA SER A 310 -27.97 -29.01 25.03
C SER A 310 -28.39 -30.43 25.34
N ASP A 311 -27.71 -31.03 26.31
CA ASP A 311 -27.96 -32.34 26.89
C ASP A 311 -29.24 -32.29 27.76
N ARG A 312 -30.31 -31.70 27.20
CA ARG A 312 -31.64 -31.59 27.83
C ARG A 312 -32.58 -32.72 27.44
N SER A 313 -32.20 -33.65 26.57
CA SER A 313 -33.09 -34.74 26.15
C SER A 313 -32.85 -36.08 26.85
N VAL A 314 -31.89 -36.19 27.78
CA VAL A 314 -31.58 -37.47 28.47
C VAL A 314 -32.23 -37.58 29.86
N ARG A 315 -32.91 -36.54 30.37
CA ARG A 315 -33.46 -36.54 31.75
C ARG A 315 -34.98 -36.68 31.93
N GLU A 316 -35.76 -36.96 30.88
CA GLU A 316 -37.24 -37.10 30.99
C GLU A 316 -37.80 -38.47 30.58
N ARG A 317 -37.01 -39.55 30.66
CA ARG A 317 -37.54 -40.92 30.60
C ARG A 317 -36.90 -41.80 31.66
N ALA A 318 -37.25 -41.54 32.92
CA ALA A 318 -37.12 -42.46 34.05
C ALA A 318 -38.37 -42.32 34.91
#